data_AF-A0A7C4YFU4-F1
#
_entry.id   AF-A0A7C4YFU4-F1
#
_cell.length_a   1.000
_cell.length_b   1.000
_cell.length_c   1.000
_cell.angle_alpha   90.00
_cell.angle_beta   90.00
_cell.angle_gamma   90.00
#
_symmetry.space_group_name_H-M   'P 1'
#
loop_
_entity.id
_entity.type
_entity.pdbx_description
1 polymer ?
#
loop_
_entity_poly.entity_id
_entity_poly.type
_entity_poly.pdbx_seq_one_letter_code
_entity_poly.pdbx_strand_id
1 'polypeptide(L)'
;MPDMSNTIYFAQAFHHGEAERHSYVVAIGARPVVEALAKAEHARLRGAYGVAIYRTHSDVATQDNFRLVGYLSSDMGEKWTCSQPDEAQAA
;
A
#
# COMPACT_ATOMS: atom_id res chain seq x y z
N MET A 1 3.93 -24.31 18.72
CA MET A 1 3.34 -23.93 17.42
C MET A 1 3.60 -22.45 17.25
N PRO A 2 4.38 -21.99 16.26
CA PRO A 2 4.50 -20.55 16.05
C PRO A 2 3.17 -20.03 15.52
N ASP A 3 2.67 -18.97 16.15
CA ASP A 3 1.46 -18.24 15.77
C ASP A 3 1.69 -17.58 14.41
N MET A 4 1.29 -18.28 13.33
CA MET A 4 1.92 -18.20 12.02
C MET A 4 1.28 -17.19 11.06
N SER A 5 0.55 -16.17 11.53
CA SER A 5 -0.08 -15.20 10.62
C SER A 5 -0.34 -13.84 11.26
N ASN A 6 0.68 -13.21 11.86
CA ASN A 6 0.50 -11.83 12.30
C ASN A 6 0.28 -10.93 11.07
N THR A 7 -0.84 -10.23 11.04
CA THR A 7 -1.18 -9.32 9.95
C THR A 7 -0.27 -8.10 10.03
N ILE A 8 0.41 -7.79 8.94
CA ILE A 8 1.25 -6.59 8.80
C ILE A 8 0.71 -5.70 7.69
N TYR A 9 0.95 -4.40 7.85
CA TYR A 9 0.62 -3.40 6.85
C TYR A 9 1.90 -2.76 6.35
N PHE A 10 1.94 -2.38 5.09
CA PHE A 10 3.01 -1.55 4.56
C PHE A 10 2.48 -0.53 3.57
N ALA A 11 3.13 0.63 3.54
CA ALA A 11 2.83 1.69 2.59
C ALA A 11 3.98 1.83 1.60
N GLN A 12 3.67 1.95 0.31
CA GLN A 12 4.64 2.10 -0.77
C GLN A 12 4.31 3.33 -1.61
N ALA A 13 5.29 4.21 -1.80
CA ALA A 13 5.22 5.34 -2.72
C ALA A 13 5.64 4.90 -4.13
N PHE A 14 4.89 5.34 -5.16
CA PHE A 14 5.16 5.02 -6.56
C PHE A 14 5.44 6.27 -7.37
N HIS A 15 6.65 6.37 -7.91
CA HIS A 15 7.00 7.43 -8.84
C HIS A 15 6.58 7.06 -10.27
N HIS A 16 5.99 8.02 -10.98
CA HIS A 16 5.53 7.84 -12.35
C HIS A 16 6.72 8.00 -13.31
N GLY A 17 7.30 6.89 -13.77
CA GLY A 17 8.12 6.82 -14.98
C GLY A 17 9.47 7.56 -15.01
N GLU A 18 9.85 8.30 -13.96
CA GLU A 18 11.16 8.93 -13.88
C GLU A 18 12.22 7.89 -13.47
N ALA A 19 13.15 7.56 -14.38
CA ALA A 19 14.18 6.53 -14.17
C ALA A 19 15.09 6.80 -12.95
N GLU A 20 15.18 8.05 -12.50
CA GLU A 20 15.99 8.47 -11.35
C GLU A 20 15.22 8.42 -10.01
N ARG A 21 13.91 8.13 -10.04
CA ARG A 21 13.05 8.10 -8.86
C ARG A 21 12.51 6.70 -8.61
N HIS A 22 13.07 6.06 -7.60
CA HIS A 22 12.68 4.70 -7.21
C HIS A 22 11.43 4.71 -6.32
N SER A 23 10.49 3.82 -6.59
CA SER A 23 9.44 3.48 -5.64
C SER A 23 10.05 2.96 -4.34
N TYR A 24 9.53 3.40 -3.19
CA TYR A 24 10.07 3.05 -1.88
C TYR A 24 8.98 2.75 -0.86
N VAL A 25 9.35 2.01 0.18
CA VAL A 25 8.47 1.71 1.30
C VAL A 25 8.51 2.88 2.29
N VAL A 26 7.35 3.44 2.58
CA VAL A 26 7.15 4.56 3.52
C VAL A 26 7.14 4.05 4.96
N ALA A 27 6.41 2.96 5.21
CA ALA A 27 6.25 2.39 6.55
C ALA A 27 5.87 0.92 6.49
N ILE A 28 6.20 0.16 7.53
CA ILE A 28 5.75 -1.22 7.78
C ILE A 28 5.33 -1.33 9.25
N GLY A 29 4.20 -1.96 9.54
CA GLY A 29 3.77 -2.23 10.91
C GLY A 29 2.26 -2.31 11.08
N ALA A 30 1.77 -1.75 12.19
CA ALA A 30 0.33 -1.73 12.49
C ALA A 30 -0.41 -0.72 11.60
N ARG A 31 -1.64 -1.08 11.21
CA ARG A 31 -2.50 -0.27 10.32
C ARG A 31 -2.55 1.23 10.67
N PRO A 32 -2.92 1.66 11.90
CA PRO A 32 -3.09 3.09 12.19
C PRO A 32 -1.77 3.88 12.04
N VAL A 33 -0.64 3.26 12.36
CA VAL A 33 0.69 3.89 12.22
C VAL A 33 1.06 4.02 10.74
N VAL A 34 0.87 2.96 9.96
CA VAL A 34 1.16 2.96 8.52
C VAL A 34 0.29 3.98 7.78
N GLU A 35 -1.01 4.05 8.10
CA GLU A 35 -1.92 5.04 7.52
C GLU A 35 -1.53 6.49 7.87
N ALA A 36 -1.13 6.75 9.11
CA ALA A 36 -0.70 8.07 9.54
C ALA A 36 0.59 8.51 8.81
N LEU A 37 1.57 7.61 8.72
CA LEU A 37 2.84 7.89 8.03
C LEU A 37 2.66 8.04 6.53
N ALA A 38 1.81 7.21 5.90
CA ALA A 38 1.48 7.34 4.49
C ALA A 38 0.86 8.71 4.17
N LYS A 39 -0.07 9.19 5.02
CA LYS A 39 -0.68 10.52 4.88
C LYS A 39 0.33 11.65 5.07
N ALA A 40 1.19 11.55 6.07
CA ALA A 40 2.24 12.53 6.33
C ALA A 40 3.21 12.65 5.16
N GLU A 41 3.60 11.51 4.58
CA GLU A 41 4.52 11.45 3.45
C GLU A 41 3.89 11.99 2.17
N HIS A 42 2.65 11.62 1.88
CA HIS A 42 1.88 12.15 0.75
C HIS A 42 1.70 13.68 0.84
N ALA A 43 1.40 14.19 2.04
CA ALA A 43 1.27 15.62 2.29
C ALA A 43 2.62 16.37 2.15
N ARG A 44 3.72 15.78 2.61
CA ARG A 44 5.07 16.36 2.54
C ARG A 44 5.47 16.69 1.10
N LEU A 45 5.08 15.84 0.15
CA LEU A 45 5.41 15.98 -1.27
C LEU A 45 4.22 16.44 -2.12
N ARG A 46 3.16 16.96 -1.48
CA ARG A 46 1.98 17.56 -2.13
C ARG A 46 1.46 16.73 -3.30
N GLY A 47 1.25 15.43 -3.07
CA GLY A 47 0.68 14.55 -4.09
C GLY A 47 1.55 14.34 -5.33
N ALA A 48 2.86 14.64 -5.30
CA ALA A 48 3.76 14.39 -6.43
C ALA A 48 3.79 12.92 -6.87
N TYR A 49 3.44 11.99 -5.99
CA TYR A 49 3.32 10.56 -6.26
C TYR A 49 2.15 9.93 -5.49
N GLY A 50 1.75 8.74 -5.93
CA GLY A 50 0.74 7.93 -5.24
C GLY A 50 1.35 7.09 -4.12
N VAL A 51 0.61 6.89 -3.02
CA VAL A 51 1.01 5.98 -1.93
C VAL A 51 -0.05 4.90 -1.78
N ALA A 52 0.31 3.64 -2.04
CA ALA A 52 -0.56 2.51 -1.76
C ALA A 52 -0.28 1.94 -0.37
N ILE A 53 -1.32 1.44 0.28
CA ILE A 53 -1.26 0.77 1.57
C ILE A 53 -1.77 -0.64 1.37
N TYR A 54 -0.95 -1.61 1.74
CA TYR A 54 -1.21 -3.02 1.59
C TYR A 54 -1.32 -3.71 2.96
N ARG A 55 -2.10 -4.78 3.00
CA ARG A 55 -2.13 -5.78 4.07
C ARG A 55 -1.48 -7.06 3.57
N THR A 56 -0.63 -7.68 4.39
CA THR A 56 -0.07 -9.02 4.16
C THR A 56 0.13 -9.74 5.49
N HIS A 57 0.65 -10.97 5.48
CA HIS A 57 1.06 -11.70 6.67
C HIS A 57 2.59 -11.68 6.81
N SER A 58 3.09 -11.82 8.04
CA SER A 58 4.52 -12.07 8.27
C SER A 58 4.92 -13.44 7.74
N ASP A 59 6.21 -13.59 7.38
CA ASP A 59 6.83 -14.87 7.05
C ASP A 59 6.24 -15.61 5.83
N VAL A 60 5.45 -14.90 5.01
CA VAL A 60 4.93 -15.39 3.72
C VAL A 60 5.40 -14.48 2.59
N ALA A 61 5.48 -15.03 1.37
CA ALA A 61 5.76 -14.23 0.19
C ALA A 61 4.65 -13.21 -0.04
N THR A 62 5.00 -11.92 -0.02
CA THR A 62 4.07 -10.82 -0.25
C THR A 62 3.32 -10.97 -1.57
N GLN A 63 3.97 -11.50 -2.61
CA GLN A 63 3.41 -11.71 -3.94
C GLN A 63 2.12 -12.55 -3.92
N ASP A 64 2.04 -13.50 -2.99
CA ASP A 64 0.93 -14.44 -2.89
C ASP A 64 -0.14 -13.98 -1.87
N ASN A 65 0.17 -12.98 -1.03
CA ASN A 65 -0.63 -12.64 0.16
C ASN A 65 -0.87 -11.14 0.39
N PHE A 66 -0.61 -10.29 -0.59
CA PHE A 66 -0.88 -8.86 -0.46
C PHE A 66 -2.31 -8.51 -0.90
N ARG A 67 -2.94 -7.60 -0.15
CA ARG A 67 -4.22 -6.96 -0.52
C ARG A 67 -4.08 -5.46 -0.41
N LEU A 68 -4.48 -4.73 -1.44
CA LEU A 68 -4.56 -3.27 -1.39
C LEU A 68 -5.72 -2.87 -0.47
N VAL A 69 -5.44 -2.05 0.55
CA VAL A 69 -6.44 -1.60 1.54
C VAL A 69 -6.60 -0.08 1.59
N GLY A 70 -5.70 0.66 0.95
CA GLY A 70 -5.79 2.11 0.82
C GLY A 70 -4.90 2.64 -0.29
N TYR A 71 -5.28 3.76 -0.87
CA TYR A 71 -4.49 4.43 -1.90
C TYR A 71 -4.66 5.95 -1.78
N LEU A 72 -3.55 6.66 -1.67
CA LEU A 72 -3.48 8.12 -1.75
C LEU A 72 -3.00 8.47 -3.16
N SER A 73 -3.88 8.99 -4.00
CA SER A 73 -3.57 9.28 -5.41
C SER A 73 -2.58 10.44 -5.57
N SER A 74 -1.78 10.42 -6.62
CA SER A 74 -1.01 11.60 -7.02
C SER A 74 -1.91 12.69 -7.60
N ASP A 75 -1.47 13.94 -7.51
CA ASP A 75 -2.08 15.12 -8.13
C ASP A 75 -1.93 15.10 -9.66
N MET A 76 -0.94 14.36 -10.18
CA MET A 76 -0.76 14.07 -11.61
C MET A 76 -1.81 13.10 -12.18
N GLY A 77 -2.69 12.56 -11.32
CA GLY A 77 -3.94 11.93 -11.70
C GLY A 77 -3.80 10.52 -12.28
N GLU A 78 -3.96 9.51 -11.42
CA GLU A 78 -4.74 8.34 -11.79
C GLU A 78 -5.60 7.94 -10.59
N LYS A 79 -6.93 8.08 -10.74
CA LYS A 79 -7.88 7.37 -9.88
C LYS A 79 -7.71 5.89 -10.22
N TRP A 80 -6.86 5.18 -9.47
CA TRP A 80 -6.82 3.72 -9.54
C TRP A 80 -8.17 3.21 -9.02
N THR A 81 -9.12 2.98 -9.93
CA THR A 81 -10.39 2.36 -9.60
C THR A 81 -10.09 0.94 -9.14
N CYS A 82 -10.37 0.67 -7.86
CA CYS A 82 -10.42 -0.68 -7.31
C CYS A 82 -11.29 -1.56 -8.19
N SER A 83 -10.65 -2.42 -8.97
CA SER A 83 -11.29 -3.60 -9.57
C SER A 83 -10.42 -4.81 -9.23
N GLN A 84 -10.30 -5.12 -7.94
CA GLN A 84 -10.28 -6.53 -7.56
C GLN A 84 -11.72 -6.85 -7.12
N PRO A 85 -12.43 -7.75 -7.82
CA PRO A 85 -13.75 -8.16 -7.38
C PRO A 85 -13.63 -8.76 -5.98
N ASP A 86 -14.55 -8.38 -5.09
CA ASP A 86 -14.79 -9.09 -3.84
C ASP A 86 -15.04 -10.56 -4.19
N GLU A 87 -14.29 -11.47 -3.58
CA GLU A 87 -14.62 -12.90 -3.47
C GLU A 87 -15.87 -13.11 -2.58
N ALA A 88 -16.92 -12.32 -2.80
CA ALA A 88 -18.25 -12.45 -2.20
C ALA A 88 -19.32 -12.65 -3.29
N GLN A 89 -18.94 -13.24 -4.41
CA GLN A 89 -19.86 -13.72 -5.44
C GLN A 89 -19.46 -15.12 -5.90
N ALA A 90 -19.43 -16.04 -4.94
CA ALA A 90 -19.55 -17.48 -5.18
C ALA A 90 -20.66 -18.00 -4.26
N ALA A 91 -21.89 -17.85 -4.75
CA ALA A 91 -23.08 -18.55 -4.28
C ALA A 91 -23.79 -19.11 -5.51
#